data_AF-A0A451BP02-F1
#
_entry.id   AF-A0A451BP02-F1
#
_cell.length_a   1.000
_cell.length_b   1.000
_cell.length_c   1.000
_cell.angle_alpha   90.00
_cell.angle_beta   90.00
_cell.angle_gamma   90.00
#
_symmetry.space_group_name_H-M   'P 1'
#
loop_
_entity.id
_entity.type
_entity.pdbx_description
1 polymer ?
#
loop_
_entity_poly.entity_id
_entity_poly.type
_entity_poly.pdbx_seq_one_letter_code
_entity_poly.pdbx_strand_id
1 'polypeptide(L)'
;MRIKTILNRVQKFKSFVYGEVRWAEDEREAAIDVELRPRKNSRPLCPECGHRHRRPGYDKRPTQRFEFIPMWGFKVFFCYAPRRVNCPDCGIHVERMPWVKGKHRLTESYAWFLAGWAKRLSWKEVGEAFHTTWYHVFCSVEMAVSWGREHMDLSGIEAIGVDEIQWQRGH
;
A
#
# COMPACT_ATOMS: atom_id res chain seq x y z
N MET A 1 -14.37 2.53 -21.47
CA MET A 1 -14.00 1.72 -20.29
C MET A 1 -13.79 2.67 -19.10
N ARG A 2 -14.35 2.39 -17.91
CA ARG A 2 -14.26 3.29 -16.73
C ARG A 2 -13.11 2.84 -15.80
N ILE A 3 -12.42 3.77 -15.13
CA ILE A 3 -11.32 3.48 -14.17
C ILE A 3 -11.72 2.43 -13.13
N LYS A 4 -12.93 2.58 -12.58
CA LYS A 4 -13.54 1.61 -11.66
C LYS A 4 -13.55 0.18 -12.19
N THR A 5 -13.79 -0.01 -13.48
CA THR A 5 -13.81 -1.34 -14.12
C THR A 5 -12.41 -1.95 -14.17
N ILE A 6 -11.39 -1.14 -14.49
CA ILE A 6 -9.99 -1.55 -14.49
C ILE A 6 -9.59 -1.97 -13.07
N LEU A 7 -9.84 -1.13 -12.08
CA LEU A 7 -9.50 -1.40 -10.68
C LEU A 7 -10.16 -2.68 -10.14
N ASN A 8 -11.44 -2.92 -10.47
CA ASN A 8 -12.11 -4.17 -10.09
C ASN A 8 -11.48 -5.42 -10.74
N ARG A 9 -10.81 -5.28 -11.88
CA ARG A 9 -10.12 -6.37 -12.57
C ARG A 9 -8.71 -6.59 -12.01
N VAL A 10 -7.95 -5.52 -11.76
CA VAL A 10 -6.53 -5.62 -11.38
C VAL A 10 -6.29 -5.72 -9.89
N GLN A 11 -7.15 -5.13 -9.05
CA GLN A 11 -6.92 -5.04 -7.61
C GLN A 11 -8.24 -5.13 -6.83
N LYS A 12 -8.79 -6.33 -6.72
CA LYS A 12 -10.06 -6.53 -6.02
C LYS A 12 -9.84 -6.68 -4.50
N PHE A 13 -10.43 -5.77 -3.73
CA PHE A 13 -10.44 -5.89 -2.26
C PHE A 13 -11.65 -6.68 -1.75
N LYS A 14 -11.40 -7.78 -1.05
CA LYS A 14 -12.46 -8.55 -0.38
C LYS A 14 -13.18 -7.64 0.62
N SER A 15 -14.51 -7.68 0.62
CA SER A 15 -15.38 -6.88 1.53
C SER A 15 -15.44 -5.37 1.27
N PHE A 16 -14.72 -4.85 0.27
CA PHE A 16 -14.80 -3.45 -0.15
C PHE A 16 -15.24 -3.34 -1.61
N VAL A 17 -15.71 -2.16 -1.99
CA VAL A 17 -16.09 -1.83 -3.36
C VAL A 17 -15.59 -0.43 -3.70
N TYR A 18 -15.17 -0.25 -4.94
CA TYR A 18 -14.90 1.06 -5.50
C TYR A 18 -16.22 1.83 -5.66
N GLY A 19 -16.25 3.05 -5.13
CA GLY A 19 -17.38 3.97 -5.15
C GLY A 19 -17.33 4.86 -6.39
N GLU A 20 -17.43 6.15 -6.16
CA GLU A 20 -17.26 7.16 -7.20
C GLU A 20 -15.80 7.42 -7.53
N VAL A 21 -15.55 7.91 -8.74
CA VAL A 21 -14.24 8.33 -9.22
C VAL A 21 -14.38 9.76 -9.69
N ARG A 22 -13.57 10.66 -9.15
CA ARG A 22 -13.62 12.10 -9.42
C ARG A 22 -12.22 12.63 -9.61
N TRP A 23 -12.11 13.77 -10.29
CA TRP A 23 -10.88 14.55 -10.23
C TRP A 23 -10.74 15.16 -8.84
N ALA A 24 -9.52 15.18 -8.30
CA ALA A 24 -9.24 15.93 -7.09
C ALA A 24 -9.28 17.43 -7.44
N GLU A 25 -10.11 18.18 -6.72
CA GLU A 25 -10.17 19.63 -6.80
C GLU A 25 -9.03 20.24 -5.96
N ASP A 26 -8.53 21.41 -6.36
CA ASP A 26 -7.54 22.23 -5.63
C ASP A 26 -6.14 21.61 -5.40
N GLU A 27 -5.77 20.57 -6.15
CA GLU A 27 -4.41 20.05 -6.16
C GLU A 27 -3.52 20.77 -7.17
N ARG A 28 -2.25 21.01 -6.82
CA ARG A 28 -1.25 21.57 -7.77
C ARG A 28 -0.98 20.63 -8.94
N GLU A 29 -1.14 19.33 -8.72
CA GLU A 29 -0.94 18.29 -9.71
C GLU A 29 -2.27 17.57 -9.96
N ALA A 30 -2.54 17.25 -11.22
CA ALA A 30 -3.76 16.54 -11.58
C ALA A 30 -3.81 15.15 -10.91
N ALA A 31 -4.86 14.91 -10.14
CA ALA A 31 -5.04 13.69 -9.37
C ALA A 31 -6.47 13.15 -9.47
N ILE A 32 -6.60 11.83 -9.31
CA ILE A 32 -7.86 11.10 -9.39
C ILE A 32 -8.17 10.51 -8.02
N ASP A 33 -9.28 10.93 -7.44
CA ASP A 33 -9.80 10.39 -6.19
C ASP A 33 -10.78 9.25 -6.50
N VAL A 34 -10.45 8.07 -5.98
CA VAL A 34 -11.27 6.87 -6.08
C VAL A 34 -11.79 6.52 -4.71
N GLU A 35 -13.09 6.65 -4.51
CA GLU A 35 -13.70 6.31 -3.23
C GLU A 35 -13.69 4.80 -2.99
N LEU A 36 -13.40 4.40 -1.75
CA LEU A 36 -13.58 3.04 -1.27
C LEU A 36 -14.72 2.99 -0.26
N ARG A 37 -15.60 2.00 -0.40
CA ARG A 37 -16.70 1.76 0.53
C ARG A 37 -16.68 0.33 1.03
N PRO A 38 -16.92 0.08 2.33
CA PRO A 38 -17.13 -1.26 2.84
C PRO A 38 -18.47 -1.78 2.30
N ARG A 39 -18.55 -3.08 1.98
CA ARG A 39 -19.84 -3.70 1.65
C ARG A 39 -20.78 -3.61 2.85
N LYS A 40 -22.09 -3.49 2.60
CA LYS A 40 -23.14 -3.35 3.64
C LYS A 40 -23.03 -4.40 4.75
N ASN A 41 -22.74 -5.65 4.38
CA ASN A 41 -22.64 -6.78 5.32
C ASN A 41 -21.20 -7.05 5.79
N SER A 42 -20.24 -6.20 5.46
CA SER A 42 -18.85 -6.36 5.90
C SER A 42 -18.67 -5.84 7.32
N ARG A 43 -17.99 -6.63 8.14
CA ARG A 43 -17.58 -6.24 9.50
C ARG A 43 -16.10 -5.84 9.48
N PRO A 44 -15.71 -4.74 10.15
CA PRO A 44 -14.30 -4.37 10.28
C PRO A 44 -13.52 -5.47 11.01
N LEU A 45 -12.23 -5.58 10.69
CA LEU A 45 -11.32 -6.56 11.26
C LEU A 45 -10.32 -5.87 12.17
N CYS A 46 -10.05 -6.44 13.34
CA CYS A 46 -8.95 -5.98 14.19
C CYS A 46 -7.61 -6.29 13.51
N PRO A 47 -6.67 -5.34 13.45
CA PRO A 47 -5.36 -5.61 12.86
C PRO A 47 -4.55 -6.64 13.66
N GLU A 48 -4.73 -6.71 14.98
CA GLU A 48 -3.99 -7.61 15.88
C GLU A 48 -4.54 -9.06 15.86
N CYS A 49 -5.80 -9.25 16.25
CA CYS A 49 -6.40 -10.60 16.37
C CYS A 49 -7.15 -11.07 15.10
N GLY A 50 -7.27 -10.20 14.09
CA GLY A 50 -7.87 -10.52 12.80
C GLY A 50 -9.34 -10.93 12.91
N HIS A 51 -9.62 -12.17 12.49
CA HIS A 51 -10.98 -12.68 12.26
C HIS A 51 -11.66 -13.24 13.50
N ARG A 52 -10.95 -13.39 14.63
CA ARG A 52 -11.49 -14.07 15.83
C ARG A 52 -12.74 -13.40 16.39
N HIS A 53 -12.86 -12.07 16.25
CA HIS A 53 -14.03 -11.32 16.70
C HIS A 53 -14.51 -10.32 15.64
N ARG A 54 -15.36 -10.77 14.70
CA ARG A 54 -16.04 -9.85 13.74
C ARG A 54 -17.13 -9.05 14.45
N ARG A 55 -16.84 -7.80 14.80
CA ARG A 55 -17.76 -6.90 15.53
C ARG A 55 -18.34 -5.80 14.61
N PRO A 56 -19.46 -5.18 14.99
CA PRO A 56 -19.88 -3.90 14.41
C PRO A 56 -18.78 -2.85 14.58
N GLY A 57 -18.71 -1.89 13.66
CA GLY A 57 -17.80 -0.74 13.83
C GLY A 57 -18.22 0.08 15.05
N TYR A 58 -17.23 0.63 15.75
CA TYR A 58 -17.43 1.57 16.84
C TYR A 58 -17.79 2.95 16.29
N ASP A 59 -16.87 3.54 15.54
CA ASP A 59 -17.06 4.79 14.82
C ASP A 59 -16.15 4.85 13.56
N LYS A 60 -16.02 6.03 12.94
CA LYS A 60 -15.16 6.26 11.79
C LYS A 60 -14.19 7.41 12.05
N ARG A 61 -12.99 7.31 11.48
CA ARG A 61 -12.07 8.43 11.34
C ARG A 61 -12.45 9.30 10.13
N PRO A 62 -11.95 10.55 10.05
CA PRO A 62 -12.05 11.35 8.84
C PRO A 62 -11.52 10.61 7.62
N THR A 63 -12.06 10.97 6.45
CA THR A 63 -11.59 10.43 5.17
C THR A 63 -10.10 10.73 5.00
N GLN A 64 -9.35 9.70 4.63
CA GLN A 64 -7.93 9.76 4.33
C GLN A 64 -7.71 9.33 2.88
N ARG A 65 -6.67 9.89 2.27
CA ARG A 65 -6.17 9.51 0.95
C ARG A 65 -5.01 8.53 1.09
N PHE A 66 -5.06 7.45 0.32
CA PHE A 66 -4.01 6.45 0.21
C PHE A 66 -3.48 6.42 -1.21
N GLU A 67 -2.19 6.64 -1.40
CA GLU A 67 -1.55 6.73 -2.71
C GLU A 67 -1.50 5.37 -3.41
N PHE A 68 -2.06 5.33 -4.61
CA PHE A 68 -2.01 4.19 -5.52
C PHE A 68 -1.11 4.50 -6.71
N ILE A 69 -0.81 3.45 -7.50
CA ILE A 69 0.01 3.55 -8.70
C ILE A 69 -0.57 4.63 -9.63
N PRO A 70 0.23 5.61 -10.05
CA PRO A 70 -0.23 6.68 -10.94
C PRO A 70 -0.70 6.10 -12.27
N MET A 71 -1.73 6.72 -12.85
CA MET A 71 -2.31 6.31 -14.13
C MET A 71 -2.18 7.45 -15.12
N TRP A 72 -1.52 7.20 -16.26
CA TRP A 72 -1.28 8.21 -17.30
C TRP A 72 -0.57 9.48 -16.80
N GLY A 73 0.28 9.36 -15.77
CA GLY A 73 0.94 10.50 -15.13
C GLY A 73 0.10 11.23 -14.09
N PHE A 74 -1.18 10.87 -13.91
CA PHE A 74 -2.01 11.40 -12.84
C PHE A 74 -1.82 10.60 -11.55
N LYS A 75 -1.68 11.31 -10.43
CA LYS A 75 -1.73 10.68 -9.12
C LYS A 75 -3.10 10.03 -8.92
N VAL A 76 -3.12 8.86 -8.29
CA VAL A 76 -4.37 8.15 -7.98
C VAL A 76 -4.42 7.92 -6.48
N PHE A 77 -5.53 8.30 -5.85
CA PHE A 77 -5.74 8.10 -4.43
C PHE A 77 -6.95 7.22 -4.19
N PHE A 78 -6.81 6.28 -3.26
CA PHE A 78 -7.95 5.64 -2.64
C PHE A 78 -8.43 6.48 -1.45
N CYS A 79 -9.65 6.98 -1.53
CA CYS A 79 -10.27 7.79 -0.48
C CYS A 79 -11.12 6.90 0.41
N TYR A 80 -10.76 6.78 1.68
CA TYR A 80 -11.49 5.96 2.63
C TYR A 80 -11.59 6.61 4.00
N ALA A 81 -12.74 6.48 4.65
CA ALA A 81 -12.96 6.83 6.06
C ALA A 81 -12.86 5.55 6.91
N PRO A 82 -11.69 5.27 7.53
CA PRO A 82 -11.46 4.00 8.23
C PRO A 82 -12.39 3.83 9.43
N ARG A 83 -13.02 2.67 9.56
CA ARG A 83 -13.81 2.34 10.76
C ARG A 83 -12.85 1.97 11.89
N ARG A 84 -13.20 2.33 13.12
CA ARG A 84 -12.57 1.74 14.31
C ARG A 84 -13.37 0.54 14.77
N VAL A 85 -12.68 -0.52 15.17
CA VAL A 85 -13.27 -1.72 15.77
C VAL A 85 -13.01 -1.69 17.27
N ASN A 86 -14.05 -1.96 18.07
CA ASN A 86 -13.91 -2.19 19.50
C ASN A 86 -13.72 -3.70 19.74
N CYS A 87 -12.46 -4.14 19.75
CA CYS A 87 -12.09 -5.53 19.96
C CYS A 87 -12.10 -5.84 21.48
N PRO A 88 -12.73 -6.93 21.94
CA PRO A 88 -12.75 -7.28 23.36
C PRO A 88 -11.36 -7.58 23.92
N ASP A 89 -10.47 -8.21 23.13
CA ASP A 89 -9.14 -8.62 23.62
C ASP A 89 -8.07 -7.56 23.40
N CYS A 90 -8.22 -6.74 22.35
CA CYS A 90 -7.18 -5.80 21.92
C CYS A 90 -7.54 -4.33 22.17
N GLY A 91 -8.80 -4.01 22.47
CA GLY A 91 -9.31 -2.65 22.60
C GLY A 91 -9.70 -1.99 21.27
N ILE A 92 -9.69 -0.65 21.24
CA ILE A 92 -10.15 0.15 20.10
C ILE A 92 -9.02 0.38 19.09
N HIS A 93 -9.17 -0.16 17.87
CA HIS A 93 -8.18 -0.05 16.79
C HIS A 93 -8.80 0.43 15.49
N VAL A 94 -8.00 1.04 14.62
CA VAL A 94 -8.39 1.27 13.22
C VAL A 94 -8.47 -0.09 12.53
N GLU A 95 -9.52 -0.32 11.75
CA GLU A 95 -9.69 -1.60 11.07
C GLU A 95 -8.53 -1.92 10.13
N ARG A 96 -8.28 -3.22 9.95
CA ARG A 96 -7.36 -3.69 8.93
C ARG A 96 -7.89 -3.33 7.54
N MET A 97 -7.09 -2.55 6.81
CA MET A 97 -7.35 -2.18 5.42
C MET A 97 -6.48 -3.04 4.50
N PRO A 98 -7.06 -3.79 3.54
CA PRO A 98 -6.30 -4.75 2.73
C PRO A 98 -5.36 -4.12 1.70
N TRP A 99 -5.37 -2.80 1.52
CA TRP A 99 -4.51 -2.09 0.57
C TRP A 99 -3.32 -1.40 1.22
N VAL A 100 -3.21 -1.36 2.54
CA VAL A 100 -2.16 -0.62 3.24
C VAL A 100 -1.71 -1.36 4.50
N LYS A 101 -0.42 -1.29 4.79
CA LYS A 101 0.19 -1.88 5.99
C LYS A 101 0.60 -0.78 6.96
N GLY A 102 0.32 -0.97 8.25
CA GLY A 102 0.71 -0.03 9.30
C GLY A 102 0.10 1.36 9.14
N LYS A 103 0.91 2.40 9.38
CA LYS A 103 0.50 3.82 9.34
C LYS A 103 0.86 4.53 8.03
N HIS A 104 1.36 3.79 7.03
CA HIS A 104 1.73 4.38 5.75
C HIS A 104 0.48 4.88 5.01
N ARG A 105 0.66 5.87 4.14
CA ARG A 105 -0.37 6.29 3.18
C ARG A 105 -0.16 5.68 1.79
N LEU A 106 1.00 5.09 1.54
CA LEU A 106 1.29 4.34 0.34
C LEU A 106 0.56 2.99 0.36
N THR A 107 -0.12 2.65 -0.73
CA THR A 107 -0.70 1.31 -0.85
C THR A 107 0.39 0.25 -1.02
N GLU A 108 0.14 -0.96 -0.52
CA GLU A 108 1.07 -2.09 -0.62
C GLU A 108 1.41 -2.42 -2.09
N SER A 109 0.41 -2.37 -2.97
CA SER A 109 0.64 -2.58 -4.40
C SER A 109 1.51 -1.48 -5.03
N TYR A 110 1.38 -0.23 -4.57
CA TYR A 110 2.25 0.83 -5.06
C TYR A 110 3.69 0.67 -4.53
N ALA A 111 3.86 0.23 -3.28
CA ALA A 111 5.17 -0.11 -2.74
C ALA A 111 5.87 -1.21 -3.57
N TRP A 112 5.18 -2.31 -3.87
CA TRP A 112 5.74 -3.36 -4.72
C TRP A 112 6.07 -2.88 -6.13
N PHE A 113 5.25 -2.00 -6.70
CA PHE A 113 5.50 -1.39 -8.00
C PHE A 113 6.78 -0.55 -8.00
N LEU A 114 6.96 0.33 -7.00
CA LEU A 114 8.17 1.15 -6.86
C LEU A 114 9.42 0.30 -6.64
N ALA A 115 9.35 -0.71 -5.77
CA ALA A 115 10.47 -1.64 -5.54
C ALA A 115 10.85 -2.40 -6.82
N GLY A 116 9.87 -2.74 -7.67
CA GLY A 116 10.12 -3.37 -8.97
C GLY A 116 10.87 -2.46 -9.96
N TRP A 117 10.58 -1.16 -9.95
CA TRP A 117 11.25 -0.17 -10.80
C TRP A 117 12.62 0.26 -10.27
N ALA A 118 12.81 0.26 -8.95
CA ALA A 118 14.10 0.53 -8.31
C ALA A 118 15.21 -0.48 -8.69
N LYS A 119 14.86 -1.60 -9.33
CA LYS A 119 15.81 -2.54 -9.93
C LYS A 119 16.39 -2.07 -11.27
N ARG A 120 15.75 -1.09 -11.92
CA ARG A 120 16.05 -0.66 -13.30
C ARG A 120 16.49 0.80 -13.39
N LEU A 121 16.04 1.62 -12.45
CA LEU A 121 16.31 3.06 -12.42
C LEU A 121 16.85 3.44 -11.04
N SER A 122 17.58 4.55 -10.95
CA SER A 122 17.94 5.10 -9.64
C SER A 122 16.68 5.46 -8.86
N TRP A 123 16.75 5.38 -7.53
CA TRP A 123 15.57 5.67 -6.69
C TRP A 123 15.03 7.10 -6.89
N LYS A 124 15.89 8.04 -7.30
CA LYS A 124 15.49 9.42 -7.60
C LYS A 124 14.65 9.46 -8.87
N GLU A 125 15.13 8.85 -9.94
CA GLU A 125 14.41 8.75 -11.22
C GLU A 125 13.09 7.99 -11.07
N VAL A 126 13.04 6.93 -10.25
CA VAL A 126 11.78 6.24 -9.92
C VAL A 126 10.80 7.18 -9.22
N GLY A 127 11.28 7.96 -8.25
CA GLY A 127 10.47 8.95 -7.55
C GLY A 127 9.87 9.96 -8.51
N GLU A 128 10.71 10.56 -9.36
CA GLU A 128 10.31 11.56 -10.36
C GLU A 128 9.34 10.97 -11.40
N ALA A 129 9.63 9.80 -11.96
CA ALA A 129 8.82 9.17 -13.00
C ALA A 129 7.41 8.76 -12.52
N PHE A 130 7.25 8.48 -11.23
CA PHE A 130 5.97 8.06 -10.65
C PHE A 130 5.37 9.09 -9.68
N HIS A 131 5.85 10.34 -9.74
CA HIS A 131 5.33 11.46 -8.95
C HIS A 131 5.28 11.18 -7.45
N THR A 132 6.33 10.56 -6.93
CA THR A 132 6.49 10.23 -5.51
C THR A 132 7.87 10.68 -5.01
N THR A 133 8.10 10.54 -3.71
CA THR A 133 9.40 10.92 -3.14
C THR A 133 10.39 9.77 -3.26
N TRP A 134 11.68 10.09 -3.38
CA TRP A 134 12.77 9.11 -3.24
C TRP A 134 12.64 8.30 -1.93
N TYR A 135 12.17 8.94 -0.85
CA TYR A 135 11.95 8.28 0.44
C TYR A 135 10.87 7.18 0.36
N HIS A 136 9.78 7.41 -0.36
CA HIS A 136 8.78 6.37 -0.61
C HIS A 136 9.35 5.19 -1.40
N VAL A 137 10.25 5.45 -2.35
CA VAL A 137 10.96 4.38 -3.09
C VAL A 137 11.86 3.59 -2.16
N PHE A 138 12.63 4.26 -1.31
CA PHE A 138 13.47 3.61 -0.29
C PHE A 138 12.65 2.69 0.63
N CYS A 139 11.59 3.20 1.26
CA CYS A 139 10.72 2.38 2.12
C CYS A 139 10.09 1.19 1.39
N SER A 140 9.80 1.37 0.10
CA SER A 140 9.27 0.29 -0.75
C SER A 140 10.30 -0.82 -0.99
N VAL A 141 11.56 -0.44 -1.22
CA VAL A 141 12.67 -1.40 -1.36
C VAL A 141 12.92 -2.11 -0.03
N GLU A 142 12.93 -1.39 1.09
CA GLU A 142 13.09 -1.97 2.42
C GLU A 142 11.99 -3.00 2.73
N MET A 143 10.74 -2.69 2.38
CA MET A 143 9.60 -3.63 2.48
C MET A 143 9.87 -4.90 1.67
N ALA A 144 10.33 -4.77 0.42
CA ALA A 144 10.60 -5.92 -0.45
C ALA A 144 11.77 -6.77 0.07
N VAL A 145 12.83 -6.15 0.58
CA VAL A 145 13.99 -6.85 1.18
C VAL A 145 13.57 -7.59 2.45
N SER A 146 12.83 -6.93 3.33
CA SER A 146 12.34 -7.54 4.58
C SER A 146 11.47 -8.75 4.29
N TRP A 147 10.52 -8.60 3.35
CA TRP A 147 9.69 -9.70 2.89
C TRP A 147 10.54 -10.84 2.30
N GLY A 148 11.51 -10.52 1.45
CA GLY A 148 12.39 -11.51 0.83
C GLY A 148 13.21 -12.30 1.85
N ARG A 149 13.72 -11.64 2.91
CA ARG A 149 14.46 -12.29 4.00
C ARG A 149 13.56 -13.20 4.85
N GLU A 150 12.34 -12.78 5.12
CA GLU A 150 11.36 -13.59 5.88
C GLU A 150 10.91 -14.85 5.11
N HIS A 151 10.93 -14.81 3.78
CA HIS A 151 10.47 -15.90 2.91
C HIS A 151 11.63 -16.65 2.24
N MET A 152 12.87 -16.36 2.63
CA MET A 152 14.06 -17.02 2.12
C MET A 152 14.14 -18.44 2.69
N ASP A 153 14.15 -19.43 1.81
CA ASP A 153 14.48 -20.80 2.18
C ASP A 153 15.99 -21.01 2.00
N LEU A 154 16.66 -21.33 3.10
CA LEU A 154 18.11 -21.60 3.15
C LEU A 154 18.39 -23.12 3.30
N SER A 155 17.37 -23.97 3.23
CA SER A 155 17.55 -25.40 3.30
C SER A 155 18.40 -25.93 2.14
N GLY A 156 19.32 -26.85 2.42
CA GLY A 156 20.18 -27.47 1.42
C GLY A 156 21.33 -26.59 0.91
N ILE A 157 21.61 -25.44 1.53
CA ILE A 157 22.82 -24.65 1.24
C ILE A 157 24.03 -25.27 1.94
N GLU A 158 24.99 -25.78 1.16
CA GLU A 158 26.20 -26.43 1.66
C GLU A 158 27.45 -25.54 1.61
N ALA A 159 27.42 -24.46 0.81
CA ALA A 159 28.52 -23.52 0.68
C ALA A 159 28.00 -22.08 0.47
N ILE A 160 28.71 -21.10 1.04
CA ILE A 160 28.43 -19.67 0.89
C ILE A 160 29.69 -19.00 0.35
N GLY A 161 29.58 -18.39 -0.83
CA GLY A 161 30.60 -17.48 -1.36
C GLY A 161 30.37 -16.08 -0.81
N VAL A 162 31.43 -15.46 -0.29
CA VAL A 162 31.43 -14.07 0.13
C VAL A 162 32.22 -13.28 -0.90
N ASP A 163 31.59 -12.25 -1.48
CA ASP A 163 32.22 -11.33 -2.41
C ASP A 163 32.15 -9.90 -1.84
N GLU A 164 33.23 -9.15 -1.98
CA GLU A 164 33.32 -7.78 -1.47
C GLU A 164 33.17 -6.80 -2.63
N ILE A 165 32.14 -5.95 -2.54
CA ILE A 165 31.94 -4.85 -3.49
C ILE A 165 32.53 -3.58 -2.88
N GLN A 166 33.64 -3.10 -3.44
CA GLN A 166 34.20 -1.79 -3.13
C GLN A 166 33.47 -0.71 -3.93
N TRP A 167 32.83 0.23 -3.23
CA TRP A 167 32.12 1.36 -3.83
C TRP A 167 32.61 2.69 -3.23
N GLN A 168 33.01 3.64 -4.07
CA GLN A 168 33.47 4.99 -3.70
C GLN A 168 34.68 5.07 -2.75
N ARG A 169 35.67 4.20 -2.90
CA ARG A 169 37.04 4.49 -2.43
C ARG A 169 37.99 4.36 -3.60
N GLY A 170 38.53 5.50 -4.05
CA GLY A 170 39.73 5.54 -4.87
C GLY A 170 40.93 5.06 -4.06
N HIS A 171 41.96 4.57 -4.76
CA HIS A 171 43.27 4.32 -4.18
C HIS A 171 43.89 5.60 -3.62
#